data_AF-A0AAW1T0U3-F1
#
_entry.id   AF-A0AAW1T0U3-F1
#
_cell.length_a   1.000
_cell.length_b   1.000
_cell.length_c   1.000
_cell.angle_alpha   90.00
_cell.angle_beta   90.00
_cell.angle_gamma   90.00
#
_symmetry.space_group_name_H-M   'P 1'
#
loop_
_entity.id
_entity.type
_entity.pdbx_description
1 polymer ?
#
loop_
_entity_poly.entity_id
_entity_poly.type
_entity_poly.pdbx_seq_one_letter_code
_entity_poly.pdbx_strand_id
1 'polypeptide(L)'
;MVLNELGARITKALAAVQNSDTIDEKVLEACLKEICTALLQADVNVKIVMGLREGVRKRVNNDKGAGHDKRKVVETAVVAELCSMLDSGVKDEKKQRELARNKPNVVMFVGLQGSGKTTTCSKYGTFYKKKGYKPALVCADTFRAGAFDQLKQNATKTQIPFFGSYKETDPAIIAQQGVDKFKEEKKDMIIVDTSGRHKQEEALFEEMRQVATAVKPDLVIFVMDGSIGQAAFDQAKAFRDSVEVGAVILTKMDGHAKGGGALSAVSATKSPIIFLGTGEHMDEFEKFDTKTFVGRLLGRGDWKGFVEKIQDAVPEEDTQQELMDTIQKGNFTMRILYEQLGNILKMGPMGQMMSMIPGFSNSGLFTKGRENESQARIRKFMTLMDSMTEKELDENNIKVLQEPSRIERIARGAGRHPNDMLELLEEYKRLRQLIVGAGKKKGLMQSMPKNMRGNMNPHNLQMNAAQMSRMLPPQVLQQIGGAGALQGLLKQMDASGMK
;
A
#
# COMPACT_ATOMS: atom_id res chain seq x y z
N MET A 1 6.31 11.55 5.44
CA MET A 1 5.11 10.89 5.98
C MET A 1 5.27 10.69 7.47
N VAL A 2 4.27 11.09 8.27
CA VAL A 2 4.38 11.11 9.75
C VAL A 2 4.21 9.71 10.37
N LEU A 3 3.51 8.80 9.69
CA LEU A 3 3.58 7.35 9.98
C LEU A 3 5.03 6.83 9.98
N ASN A 4 5.88 7.34 9.08
CA ASN A 4 7.29 6.95 9.04
C ASN A 4 8.08 7.53 10.22
N GLU A 5 7.65 8.64 10.81
CA GLU A 5 8.31 9.23 11.98
C GLU A 5 7.94 8.47 13.27
N LEU A 6 6.65 8.19 13.48
CA LEU A 6 6.19 7.33 14.57
C LEU A 6 6.88 5.95 14.48
N GLY A 7 6.88 5.40 13.26
CA GLY A 7 7.60 4.20 12.92
C GLY A 7 9.07 4.23 13.28
N ALA A 8 9.79 5.23 12.77
CA ALA A 8 11.22 5.38 13.03
C ALA A 8 11.55 5.48 14.52
N ARG A 9 10.71 6.15 15.32
CA ARG A 9 10.89 6.23 16.78
C ARG A 9 10.65 4.91 17.48
N ILE A 10 9.58 4.19 17.11
CA ILE A 10 9.33 2.85 17.67
C ILE A 10 10.45 1.88 17.26
N THR A 11 10.87 1.90 16.00
CA THR A 11 11.98 1.09 15.50
C THR A 11 13.30 1.44 16.17
N LYS A 12 13.56 2.71 16.46
CA LYS A 12 14.73 3.15 17.25
C LYS A 12 14.68 2.63 18.69
N ALA A 13 13.53 2.72 19.34
CA ALA A 13 13.34 2.19 20.69
C ALA A 13 13.53 0.66 20.74
N LEU A 14 13.07 -0.05 19.71
CA LEU A 14 13.28 -1.50 19.57
C LEU A 14 14.73 -1.86 19.25
N ALA A 15 15.41 -1.07 18.42
CA ALA A 15 16.83 -1.24 18.11
C ALA A 15 17.72 -1.06 19.36
N ALA A 16 17.34 -0.15 20.27
CA ALA A 16 18.04 0.00 21.55
C ALA A 16 17.98 -1.28 22.42
N VAL A 17 16.86 -2.00 22.38
CA VAL A 17 16.73 -3.31 23.04
C VAL A 17 17.56 -4.38 22.33
N GLN A 18 17.59 -4.38 20.99
CA GLN A 18 18.39 -5.32 20.21
C GLN A 18 19.90 -5.18 20.47
N ASN A 19 20.38 -3.95 20.66
CA ASN A 19 21.79 -3.63 20.92
C ASN A 19 22.21 -3.81 22.38
N SER A 20 21.29 -4.17 23.28
CA SER A 20 21.60 -4.42 24.69
C SER A 20 22.13 -5.84 24.90
N ASP A 21 23.22 -5.99 25.65
CA ASP A 21 23.84 -7.29 25.96
C ASP A 21 22.95 -8.14 26.89
N THR A 22 22.25 -7.49 27.81
CA THR A 22 21.26 -8.11 28.70
C THR A 22 20.00 -7.27 28.75
N ILE A 23 18.84 -7.93 28.59
CA ILE A 23 17.54 -7.29 28.76
C ILE A 23 17.15 -7.43 30.23
N ASP A 24 17.34 -6.34 30.97
CA ASP A 24 16.84 -6.16 32.33
C ASP A 24 15.52 -5.37 32.33
N GLU A 25 14.86 -5.29 33.50
CA GLU A 25 13.60 -4.54 33.65
C GLU A 25 13.78 -3.05 33.32
N LYS A 26 14.98 -2.49 33.55
CA LYS A 26 15.27 -1.08 33.28
C LYS A 26 15.31 -0.78 31.78
N VAL A 27 15.94 -1.64 30.98
CA VAL A 27 15.97 -1.55 29.52
C VAL A 27 14.56 -1.69 28.95
N LEU A 28 13.75 -2.61 29.48
CA LEU A 28 12.35 -2.76 29.08
C LEU A 28 11.53 -1.50 29.40
N GLU A 29 11.65 -0.94 30.61
CA GLU A 29 10.95 0.28 30.99
C GLU A 29 11.37 1.49 30.15
N ALA A 30 12.67 1.64 29.85
CA ALA A 30 13.17 2.71 28.99
C ALA A 30 12.60 2.60 27.57
N CYS A 31 12.59 1.40 26.99
CA CYS A 31 12.00 1.13 25.68
C CYS A 31 10.50 1.45 25.66
N LEU A 32 9.75 0.95 26.65
CA LEU A 32 8.31 1.21 26.76
C LEU A 32 8.01 2.70 26.92
N LYS A 33 8.82 3.43 27.69
CA LYS A 33 8.68 4.87 27.86
C LYS A 33 8.88 5.62 26.53
N GLU A 34 9.87 5.24 25.73
CA GLU A 34 10.11 5.85 24.42
C GLU A 34 8.97 5.55 23.44
N ILE A 35 8.49 4.30 23.39
CA ILE A 35 7.33 3.90 22.57
C ILE A 35 6.07 4.68 23.00
N CYS A 36 5.79 4.75 24.31
CA CYS A 36 4.65 5.50 24.83
C CYS A 36 4.75 6.99 24.49
N THR A 37 5.94 7.58 24.61
CA THR A 37 6.17 8.99 24.25
C THR A 37 5.92 9.22 22.76
N ALA A 38 6.37 8.31 21.89
CA ALA A 38 6.14 8.39 20.46
C ALA A 38 4.64 8.30 20.12
N LEU A 39 3.90 7.37 20.74
CA LEU A 39 2.46 7.23 20.54
C LEU A 39 1.68 8.47 21.02
N LEU A 40 2.07 9.06 22.16
CA LEU A 40 1.45 10.29 22.66
C LEU A 40 1.72 11.48 21.72
N GLN A 41 2.92 11.60 21.15
CA GLN A 41 3.26 12.63 20.16
C GLN A 41 2.54 12.44 18.82
N ALA A 42 2.21 11.18 18.50
CA ALA A 42 1.33 10.81 17.40
C ALA A 42 -0.16 10.98 17.72
N ASP A 43 -0.48 11.65 18.83
CA ASP A 43 -1.84 11.98 19.27
C ASP A 43 -2.74 10.76 19.57
N VAL A 44 -2.14 9.65 20.01
CA VAL A 44 -2.88 8.49 20.53
C VAL A 44 -3.41 8.80 21.94
N ASN A 45 -4.64 8.38 22.22
CA ASN A 45 -5.26 8.58 23.53
C ASN A 45 -4.45 7.93 24.66
N VAL A 46 -4.22 8.69 25.73
CA VAL A 46 -3.40 8.29 26.90
C VAL A 46 -3.85 6.96 27.52
N LYS A 47 -5.16 6.72 27.63
CA LYS A 47 -5.68 5.47 28.21
C LYS A 47 -5.29 4.24 27.38
N ILE A 48 -5.26 4.40 26.06
CA ILE A 48 -4.88 3.31 25.13
C ILE A 48 -3.37 3.07 25.21
N VAL A 49 -2.57 4.13 25.28
CA VAL A 49 -1.10 4.03 25.45
C VAL A 49 -0.75 3.32 26.76
N MET A 50 -1.42 3.66 27.87
CA MET A 50 -1.25 2.98 29.14
C MET A 50 -1.65 1.50 29.07
N GLY A 51 -2.75 1.19 28.37
CA GLY A 51 -3.16 -0.19 28.11
C GLY A 51 -2.10 -1.01 27.36
N LEU A 52 -1.47 -0.42 26.33
CA LEU A 52 -0.37 -1.05 25.60
C LEU A 52 0.82 -1.33 26.52
N ARG A 53 1.22 -0.36 27.35
CA ARG A 53 2.35 -0.53 28.28
C ARG A 53 2.16 -1.74 29.20
N GLU A 54 0.98 -1.84 29.81
CA GLU A 54 0.65 -2.95 30.71
C GLU A 54 0.50 -4.29 29.97
N GLY A 55 -0.05 -4.28 28.76
CA GLY A 55 -0.17 -5.46 27.91
C GLY A 55 1.19 -6.03 27.52
N VAL A 56 2.12 -5.18 27.06
CA VAL A 56 3.48 -5.61 26.71
C VAL A 56 4.19 -6.18 27.95
N ARG A 57 4.12 -5.48 29.10
CA ARG A 57 4.76 -5.94 30.34
C ARG A 57 4.29 -7.32 30.76
N LYS A 58 2.97 -7.57 30.70
CA LYS A 58 2.39 -8.87 31.02
C LYS A 58 2.85 -9.97 30.07
N ARG A 59 2.91 -9.71 28.76
CA ARG A 59 3.37 -10.72 27.77
C ARG A 59 4.83 -11.07 27.94
N VAL A 60 5.69 -10.07 28.15
CA VAL A 60 7.13 -10.29 28.36
C VAL A 60 7.38 -11.08 29.65
N ASN A 61 6.67 -10.77 30.74
CA ASN A 61 6.83 -11.47 32.03
C ASN A 61 6.23 -12.89 32.05
N ASN A 62 5.19 -13.15 31.25
CA ASN A 62 4.57 -14.47 31.14
C ASN A 62 5.33 -15.42 30.22
N ASP A 63 6.25 -14.93 29.40
CA ASP A 63 7.07 -15.77 28.55
C ASP A 63 8.16 -16.48 29.38
N LYS A 64 7.83 -17.68 29.84
CA LYS A 64 8.73 -18.56 30.63
C LYS A 64 9.59 -19.48 29.75
N GLY A 65 9.61 -19.27 28.44
CA GLY A 65 10.33 -20.14 27.51
C GLY A 65 11.85 -20.03 27.66
N ALA A 66 12.46 -20.94 28.44
CA ALA A 66 13.91 -21.08 28.52
C ALA A 66 14.50 -21.29 27.11
N GLY A 67 15.27 -20.31 26.62
CA GLY A 67 15.93 -20.36 25.31
C GLY A 67 15.38 -19.44 24.23
N HIS A 68 14.31 -18.67 24.48
CA HIS A 68 13.87 -17.65 23.52
C HIS A 68 14.78 -16.42 23.58
N ASP A 69 15.15 -15.90 22.41
CA ASP A 69 15.81 -14.61 22.30
C ASP A 69 14.88 -13.53 22.87
N LYS A 70 15.16 -13.08 24.10
CA LYS A 70 14.37 -12.08 24.83
C LYS A 70 14.15 -10.82 23.98
N ARG A 71 15.05 -10.48 23.06
CA ARG A 71 14.90 -9.33 22.14
C ARG A 71 13.71 -9.52 21.22
N LYS A 72 13.60 -10.71 20.62
CA LYS A 72 12.51 -11.09 19.73
C LYS A 72 11.17 -11.18 20.47
N VAL A 73 11.19 -11.57 21.73
CA VAL A 73 9.99 -11.61 22.59
C VAL A 73 9.43 -10.20 22.82
N VAL A 74 10.27 -9.24 23.20
CA VAL A 74 9.85 -7.84 23.40
C VAL A 74 9.28 -7.26 22.11
N GLU A 75 9.98 -7.45 20.98
CA GLU A 75 9.52 -6.96 19.69
C GLU A 75 8.18 -7.59 19.28
N THR A 76 8.04 -8.90 19.44
CA THR A 76 6.79 -9.62 19.12
C THR A 76 5.66 -9.16 20.02
N ALA A 77 5.92 -8.92 21.30
CA ALA A 77 4.93 -8.41 22.25
C ALA A 77 4.46 -6.99 21.87
N VAL A 78 5.37 -6.09 21.49
CA VAL A 78 5.02 -4.74 21.03
C VAL A 78 4.17 -4.79 19.76
N VAL A 79 4.59 -5.57 18.76
CA VAL A 79 3.84 -5.75 17.50
C VAL A 79 2.44 -6.32 17.77
N ALA A 80 2.35 -7.34 18.62
CA ALA A 80 1.10 -7.97 18.99
C ALA A 80 0.15 -7.00 19.71
N GLU A 81 0.66 -6.18 20.63
CA GLU A 81 -0.15 -5.17 21.31
C GLU A 81 -0.61 -4.05 20.37
N LEU A 82 0.27 -3.57 19.48
CA LEU A 82 -0.12 -2.60 18.44
C LEU A 82 -1.20 -3.16 17.52
N CYS A 83 -1.10 -4.44 17.15
CA CYS A 83 -2.16 -5.12 16.38
C CYS A 83 -3.44 -5.27 17.20
N SER A 84 -3.33 -5.60 18.49
CA SER A 84 -4.47 -5.75 19.40
C SER A 84 -5.21 -4.43 19.62
N MET A 85 -4.51 -3.29 19.60
CA MET A 85 -5.15 -1.97 19.69
C MET A 85 -5.98 -1.63 18.46
N LEU A 86 -5.58 -2.15 17.29
CA LEU A 86 -6.29 -1.99 16.02
C LEU A 86 -7.31 -3.09 15.76
N ASP A 87 -7.33 -4.13 16.59
CA ASP A 87 -8.32 -5.18 16.52
C ASP A 87 -9.56 -4.75 17.30
N SER A 88 -10.70 -4.69 16.61
CA SER A 88 -11.97 -4.37 17.24
C SER A 88 -12.51 -5.51 18.13
N GLY A 89 -11.84 -6.67 18.15
CA GLY A 89 -12.31 -7.87 18.85
C GLY A 89 -13.51 -8.54 18.17
N VAL A 90 -13.97 -7.98 17.05
CA VAL A 90 -14.97 -8.56 16.18
C VAL A 90 -14.27 -9.67 15.39
N LYS A 91 -14.60 -10.94 15.67
CA LYS A 91 -14.08 -12.10 14.92
C LYS A 91 -14.33 -11.91 13.42
N ASP A 92 -13.45 -12.48 12.58
CA ASP A 92 -13.48 -12.33 11.11
C ASP A 92 -14.86 -12.62 10.47
N GLU A 93 -15.67 -13.47 11.11
CA GLU A 93 -17.06 -13.77 10.69
C GLU A 93 -18.05 -12.59 10.81
N LYS A 94 -17.76 -11.59 11.66
CA LYS A 94 -18.54 -10.34 11.78
C LYS A 94 -17.83 -9.13 11.18
N LYS A 95 -16.50 -9.17 10.96
CA LYS A 95 -15.73 -8.11 10.27
C LYS A 95 -16.20 -7.94 8.82
N GLN A 96 -16.77 -8.99 8.26
CA GLN A 96 -17.61 -8.92 7.08
C GLN A 96 -19.03 -9.24 7.55
N ARG A 97 -19.86 -8.23 7.85
CA ARG A 97 -21.25 -8.37 7.38
C ARG A 97 -21.11 -8.49 5.88
N GLU A 98 -20.92 -9.71 5.38
CA GLU A 98 -20.69 -9.98 3.97
C GLU A 98 -21.87 -9.35 3.24
N LEU A 99 -21.58 -8.30 2.47
CA LEU A 99 -22.58 -7.61 1.67
C LEU A 99 -23.23 -8.67 0.80
N ALA A 100 -24.48 -8.99 1.13
CA ALA A 100 -25.16 -10.14 0.59
C ALA A 100 -25.25 -9.96 -0.93
N ARG A 101 -24.65 -10.89 -1.68
CA ARG A 101 -24.77 -10.87 -3.13
C ARG A 101 -26.24 -11.04 -3.52
N ASN A 102 -26.66 -10.30 -4.54
CA ASN A 102 -28.03 -10.32 -5.08
C ASN A 102 -29.12 -9.84 -4.10
N LYS A 103 -28.76 -9.13 -3.03
CA LYS A 103 -29.69 -8.37 -2.19
C LYS A 103 -29.27 -6.90 -2.14
N PRO A 104 -30.21 -5.95 -2.03
CA PRO A 104 -29.86 -4.54 -1.89
C PRO A 104 -29.19 -4.31 -0.54
N ASN A 105 -27.89 -4.03 -0.54
CA ASN A 105 -27.15 -3.64 0.65
C ASN A 105 -27.12 -2.11 0.75
N VAL A 106 -27.72 -1.55 1.80
CA VAL A 106 -27.74 -0.11 2.06
C VAL A 106 -26.59 0.24 2.99
N VAL A 107 -25.65 1.05 2.51
CA VAL A 107 -24.44 1.46 3.23
C VAL A 107 -24.47 2.97 3.45
N MET A 108 -24.55 3.40 4.71
CA MET A 108 -24.63 4.81 5.08
C MET A 108 -23.26 5.32 5.54
N PHE A 109 -22.77 6.40 4.92
CA PHE A 109 -21.49 7.01 5.25
C PHE A 109 -21.70 8.21 6.17
N VAL A 110 -21.04 8.22 7.31
CA VAL A 110 -21.12 9.28 8.33
C VAL A 110 -19.72 9.74 8.74
N GLY A 111 -19.62 10.91 9.33
CA GLY A 111 -18.36 11.46 9.83
C GLY A 111 -18.24 12.96 9.64
N LEU A 112 -17.16 13.52 10.18
CA LEU A 112 -16.99 14.97 10.25
C LEU A 112 -16.96 15.66 8.88
N GLN A 113 -17.17 16.97 8.89
CA GLN A 113 -16.91 17.82 7.73
C GLN A 113 -15.46 17.68 7.29
N GLY A 114 -15.23 17.61 5.98
CA GLY A 114 -13.88 17.53 5.42
C GLY A 114 -13.15 16.20 5.63
N SER A 115 -13.79 15.18 6.22
CA SER A 115 -13.22 13.82 6.39
C SER A 115 -13.09 13.03 5.08
N GLY A 116 -13.65 13.53 3.97
CA GLY A 116 -13.56 12.87 2.67
C GLY A 116 -14.72 11.90 2.36
N LYS A 117 -15.88 12.01 3.02
CA LYS A 117 -17.06 11.14 2.79
C LYS A 117 -17.46 11.01 1.32
N THR A 118 -17.80 12.11 0.64
CA THR A 118 -18.24 12.10 -0.76
C THR A 118 -17.24 11.42 -1.70
N THR A 119 -15.95 11.70 -1.55
CA THR A 119 -14.88 11.03 -2.32
C THR A 119 -14.82 9.54 -1.98
N THR A 120 -14.91 9.20 -0.70
CA THR A 120 -14.88 7.81 -0.22
C THR A 120 -16.09 7.01 -0.71
N CYS A 121 -17.29 7.60 -0.76
CA CYS A 121 -18.49 6.98 -1.32
C CYS A 121 -18.25 6.54 -2.78
N SER A 122 -17.65 7.41 -3.60
CA SER A 122 -17.32 7.08 -5.00
C SER A 122 -16.20 6.05 -5.12
N LYS A 123 -15.17 6.11 -4.27
CA LYS A 123 -14.09 5.10 -4.22
C LYS A 123 -14.64 3.72 -3.81
N TYR A 124 -15.45 3.68 -2.76
CA TYR A 124 -16.10 2.46 -2.28
C TYR A 124 -17.00 1.84 -3.36
N GLY A 125 -17.85 2.65 -3.99
CA GLY A 125 -18.65 2.20 -5.13
C GLY A 125 -17.80 1.65 -6.27
N THR A 126 -16.72 2.33 -6.64
CA THR A 126 -15.80 1.89 -7.70
C THR A 126 -15.12 0.57 -7.36
N PHE A 127 -14.66 0.42 -6.12
CA PHE A 127 -14.04 -0.81 -5.63
C PHE A 127 -14.98 -2.01 -5.74
N TYR A 128 -16.24 -1.86 -5.33
CA TYR A 128 -17.21 -2.94 -5.41
C TYR A 128 -17.76 -3.17 -6.82
N LYS A 129 -17.80 -2.13 -7.67
CA LYS A 129 -18.07 -2.27 -9.11
C LYS A 129 -17.07 -3.21 -9.77
N LYS A 130 -15.77 -3.07 -9.47
CA LYS A 130 -14.71 -3.98 -9.96
C LYS A 130 -14.91 -5.42 -9.48
N LYS A 131 -15.56 -5.62 -8.32
CA LYS A 131 -15.91 -6.93 -7.76
C LYS A 131 -17.23 -7.53 -8.28
N GLY A 132 -17.87 -6.87 -9.25
CA GLY A 132 -19.10 -7.34 -9.90
C GLY A 132 -20.40 -6.88 -9.23
N TYR A 133 -20.34 -6.03 -8.20
CA TYR A 133 -21.55 -5.41 -7.63
C TYR A 133 -22.06 -4.30 -8.57
N LYS A 134 -23.33 -3.95 -8.42
CA LYS A 134 -24.04 -2.85 -9.09
C LYS A 134 -24.25 -1.69 -8.09
N PRO A 135 -23.22 -0.86 -7.85
CA PRO A 135 -23.34 0.26 -6.93
C PRO A 135 -24.25 1.35 -7.47
N ALA A 136 -24.83 2.12 -6.56
CA ALA A 136 -25.49 3.40 -6.82
C ALA A 136 -25.24 4.36 -5.65
N LEU A 137 -25.16 5.65 -5.94
CA LEU A 137 -24.84 6.69 -4.97
C LEU A 137 -26.07 7.57 -4.69
N VAL A 138 -26.36 7.84 -3.43
CA VAL A 138 -27.43 8.74 -2.99
C VAL A 138 -26.79 9.90 -2.23
N CYS A 139 -26.99 11.13 -2.71
CA CYS A 139 -26.51 12.33 -2.05
C CYS A 139 -27.58 12.85 -1.09
N ALA A 140 -27.40 12.61 0.20
CA ALA A 140 -28.23 13.15 1.28
C ALA A 140 -27.53 14.32 2.01
N ASP A 141 -26.49 14.91 1.41
CA ASP A 141 -25.89 16.17 1.89
C ASP A 141 -26.65 17.36 1.29
N THR A 142 -27.70 17.81 1.98
CA THR A 142 -28.53 18.97 1.58
C THR A 142 -27.99 20.31 2.09
N PHE A 143 -27.01 20.28 2.99
CA PHE A 143 -26.51 21.47 3.67
C PHE A 143 -25.37 22.16 2.92
N ARG A 144 -24.43 21.37 2.37
CA ARG A 144 -23.27 21.92 1.71
C ARG A 144 -23.59 22.30 0.26
N ALA A 145 -23.37 23.57 -0.08
CA ALA A 145 -23.50 24.05 -1.45
C ALA A 145 -22.62 23.24 -2.41
N GLY A 146 -23.21 22.76 -3.51
CA GLY A 146 -22.53 21.98 -4.53
C GLY A 146 -22.16 20.54 -4.12
N ALA A 147 -22.61 20.04 -2.97
CA ALA A 147 -22.36 18.65 -2.56
C ALA A 147 -22.93 17.65 -3.57
N PHE A 148 -24.16 17.88 -4.04
CA PHE A 148 -24.77 17.04 -5.06
C PHE A 148 -24.00 17.10 -6.40
N ASP A 149 -23.54 18.28 -6.81
CA ASP A 149 -22.74 18.43 -8.03
C ASP A 149 -21.38 17.73 -7.91
N GLN A 150 -20.74 17.80 -6.74
CA GLN A 150 -19.50 17.05 -6.46
C GLN A 150 -19.72 15.54 -6.58
N LEU A 151 -20.75 15.01 -5.93
CA LEU A 151 -21.09 13.59 -6.00
C LEU A 151 -21.43 13.18 -7.44
N LYS A 152 -22.21 13.99 -8.15
CA LYS A 152 -22.58 13.78 -9.56
C LYS A 152 -21.36 13.74 -10.47
N GLN A 153 -20.40 14.64 -10.31
CA GLN A 153 -19.16 14.63 -11.10
C GLN A 153 -18.35 13.35 -10.85
N ASN A 154 -18.20 12.94 -9.58
CA ASN A 154 -17.49 11.72 -9.22
C ASN A 154 -18.20 10.45 -9.74
N ALA A 155 -19.53 10.42 -9.60
CA ALA A 155 -20.38 9.33 -10.10
C ALA A 155 -20.29 9.19 -11.62
N THR A 156 -20.28 10.32 -12.34
CA THR A 156 -20.14 10.34 -13.80
C THR A 156 -18.78 9.79 -14.24
N LYS A 157 -17.69 10.23 -13.59
CA LYS A 157 -16.33 9.72 -13.87
C LYS A 157 -16.21 8.20 -13.65
N THR A 158 -16.90 7.68 -12.65
CA THR A 158 -16.88 6.26 -12.27
C THR A 158 -17.97 5.43 -12.95
N GLN A 159 -18.84 6.08 -13.73
CA GLN A 159 -20.03 5.51 -14.36
C GLN A 159 -20.89 4.72 -13.35
N ILE A 160 -21.16 5.35 -12.20
CA ILE A 160 -22.03 4.83 -11.15
C ILE A 160 -23.31 5.67 -11.18
N PRO A 161 -24.51 5.05 -11.21
CA PRO A 161 -25.77 5.77 -11.08
C PRO A 161 -25.82 6.60 -9.80
N PHE A 162 -26.42 7.78 -9.86
CA PHE A 162 -26.52 8.68 -8.72
C PHE A 162 -27.94 9.25 -8.57
N PHE A 163 -28.30 9.58 -7.34
CA PHE A 163 -29.55 10.22 -6.96
C PHE A 163 -29.28 11.36 -5.98
N GLY A 164 -30.10 12.39 -6.04
CA GLY A 164 -30.08 13.55 -5.15
C GLY A 164 -31.09 14.59 -5.63
N SER A 165 -31.25 15.66 -4.86
CA SER A 165 -32.21 16.72 -5.16
C SER A 165 -31.57 18.09 -5.01
N TYR A 166 -31.93 19.01 -5.90
CA TYR A 166 -31.60 20.44 -5.78
C TYR A 166 -32.69 21.23 -5.03
N LYS A 167 -33.86 20.63 -4.81
CA LYS A 167 -35.05 21.32 -4.27
C LYS A 167 -35.45 20.82 -2.89
N GLU A 168 -35.29 19.52 -2.66
CA GLU A 168 -35.61 18.92 -1.38
C GLU A 168 -34.53 19.28 -0.36
N THR A 169 -34.95 19.69 0.82
CA THR A 169 -34.06 20.13 1.90
C THR A 169 -33.92 19.07 2.99
N ASP A 170 -34.91 18.18 3.11
CA ASP A 170 -34.89 17.09 4.09
C ASP A 170 -34.03 15.91 3.59
N PRO A 171 -32.88 15.61 4.24
CA PRO A 171 -32.02 14.52 3.81
C PRO A 171 -32.63 13.14 4.02
N ALA A 172 -33.56 12.95 4.98
CA ALA A 172 -34.21 11.67 5.21
C ALA A 172 -35.15 11.32 4.04
N ILE A 173 -35.87 12.32 3.51
CA ILE A 173 -36.72 12.16 2.33
C ILE A 173 -35.87 11.79 1.10
N ILE A 174 -34.78 12.52 0.85
CA ILE A 174 -33.90 12.25 -0.29
C ILE A 174 -33.26 10.85 -0.18
N ALA A 175 -32.78 10.50 1.01
CA ALA A 175 -32.16 9.21 1.26
C ALA A 175 -33.16 8.07 1.01
N GLN A 176 -34.39 8.21 1.52
CA GLN A 176 -35.45 7.23 1.33
C GLN A 176 -35.81 7.06 -0.16
N GLN A 177 -36.10 8.15 -0.86
CA GLN A 177 -36.45 8.12 -2.28
C GLN A 177 -35.33 7.53 -3.14
N GLY A 178 -34.08 7.88 -2.85
CA GLY A 178 -32.93 7.34 -3.56
C GLY A 178 -32.73 5.85 -3.33
N VAL A 179 -32.90 5.39 -2.09
CA VAL A 179 -32.81 3.97 -1.74
C VAL A 179 -33.93 3.17 -2.40
N ASP A 180 -35.16 3.65 -2.38
CA ASP A 180 -36.31 2.96 -2.98
C ASP A 180 -36.16 2.86 -4.49
N LYS A 181 -35.80 3.96 -5.16
CA LYS A 181 -35.51 3.97 -6.60
C LYS A 181 -34.43 2.94 -6.97
N PHE A 182 -33.33 2.88 -6.23
CA PHE A 182 -32.25 1.95 -6.57
C PHE A 182 -32.55 0.49 -6.20
N LYS A 183 -33.43 0.25 -5.23
CA LYS A 183 -34.00 -1.08 -5.00
C LYS A 183 -34.86 -1.52 -6.19
N GLU A 184 -35.70 -0.64 -6.73
CA GLU A 184 -36.50 -0.90 -7.94
C GLU A 184 -35.63 -1.17 -9.17
N GLU A 185 -34.54 -0.40 -9.34
CA GLU A 185 -33.53 -0.61 -10.38
C GLU A 185 -32.61 -1.84 -10.15
N LYS A 186 -32.89 -2.63 -9.11
CA LYS A 186 -32.15 -3.86 -8.75
C LYS A 186 -30.64 -3.64 -8.56
N LYS A 187 -30.28 -2.53 -7.92
CA LYS A 187 -28.92 -2.28 -7.43
C LYS A 187 -28.69 -3.10 -6.17
N ASP A 188 -27.56 -3.78 -6.09
CA ASP A 188 -27.19 -4.63 -4.94
C ASP A 188 -26.31 -3.89 -3.91
N MET A 189 -25.89 -2.66 -4.23
CA MET A 189 -25.13 -1.80 -3.33
C MET A 189 -25.60 -0.35 -3.46
N ILE A 190 -26.21 0.18 -2.40
CA ILE A 190 -26.74 1.53 -2.36
C ILE A 190 -25.97 2.30 -1.30
N ILE A 191 -25.23 3.32 -1.72
CA ILE A 191 -24.31 4.07 -0.86
C ILE A 191 -24.92 5.45 -0.60
N VAL A 192 -25.22 5.75 0.66
CA VAL A 192 -25.81 7.01 1.09
C VAL A 192 -24.71 7.92 1.65
N ASP A 193 -24.43 9.02 0.94
CA ASP A 193 -23.51 10.08 1.37
C ASP A 193 -24.27 11.11 2.21
N THR A 194 -23.94 11.23 3.49
CA THR A 194 -24.58 12.18 4.41
C THR A 194 -23.74 13.47 4.55
N SER A 195 -24.37 14.52 5.07
CA SER A 195 -23.64 15.76 5.39
C SER A 195 -22.56 15.51 6.46
N GLY A 196 -21.48 16.31 6.43
CA GLY A 196 -20.47 16.27 7.49
C GLY A 196 -20.58 17.48 8.38
N ARG A 197 -20.84 17.31 9.68
CA ARG A 197 -20.79 18.44 10.62
C ARG A 197 -20.13 18.08 11.95
N HIS A 198 -19.89 19.12 12.75
CA HIS A 198 -19.12 19.07 13.99
C HIS A 198 -19.96 18.51 15.14
N LYS A 199 -19.32 17.90 16.14
CA LYS A 199 -19.98 17.27 17.31
C LYS A 199 -20.94 18.17 18.10
N GLN A 200 -20.82 19.47 17.97
CA GLN A 200 -21.47 20.43 18.87
C GLN A 200 -22.91 20.75 18.44
N GLU A 201 -23.43 20.10 17.39
CA GLU A 201 -24.81 20.27 16.93
C GLU A 201 -25.64 19.01 17.26
N GLU A 202 -26.39 19.03 18.36
CA GLU A 202 -27.36 17.96 18.70
C GLU A 202 -28.37 17.74 17.56
N ALA A 203 -28.78 18.83 16.90
CA ALA A 203 -29.69 18.79 15.75
C ALA A 203 -29.15 17.93 14.59
N LEU A 204 -27.83 17.88 14.40
CA LEU A 204 -27.21 17.05 13.36
C LEU A 204 -27.33 15.56 13.68
N PHE A 205 -27.01 15.19 14.92
CA PHE A 205 -27.06 13.79 15.32
C PHE A 205 -28.49 13.27 15.23
N GLU A 206 -29.47 14.13 15.47
CA GLU A 206 -30.88 13.82 15.26
C GLU A 206 -31.22 13.67 13.78
N GLU A 207 -30.79 14.59 12.91
CA GLU A 207 -30.95 14.48 11.44
C GLU A 207 -30.33 13.15 10.91
N MET A 208 -29.13 12.79 11.37
CA MET A 208 -28.47 11.53 11.02
C MET A 208 -29.25 10.31 11.52
N ARG A 209 -29.85 10.36 12.71
CA ARG A 209 -30.72 9.31 13.25
C ARG A 209 -32.00 9.17 12.43
N GLN A 210 -32.57 10.27 11.98
CA GLN A 210 -33.75 10.28 11.12
C GLN A 210 -33.44 9.63 9.77
N VAL A 211 -32.31 10.00 9.13
CA VAL A 211 -31.84 9.35 7.90
C VAL A 211 -31.62 7.85 8.12
N ALA A 212 -30.94 7.46 9.20
CA ALA A 212 -30.71 6.04 9.53
C ALA A 212 -32.01 5.27 9.75
N THR A 213 -33.00 5.90 10.39
CA THR A 213 -34.32 5.29 10.68
C THR A 213 -35.14 5.12 9.41
N ALA A 214 -35.08 6.08 8.49
CA ALA A 214 -35.73 6.01 7.19
C ALA A 214 -35.14 4.86 6.38
N VAL A 215 -33.83 4.91 6.09
CA VAL A 215 -33.21 3.98 5.13
C VAL A 215 -32.86 2.60 5.69
N LYS A 216 -32.80 2.46 7.04
CA LYS A 216 -32.44 1.24 7.77
C LYS A 216 -31.16 0.58 7.20
N PRO A 217 -30.00 1.25 7.32
CA PRO A 217 -28.78 0.80 6.66
C PRO A 217 -28.28 -0.54 7.22
N ASP A 218 -27.85 -1.44 6.34
CA ASP A 218 -27.20 -2.70 6.70
C ASP A 218 -25.81 -2.48 7.31
N LEU A 219 -25.16 -1.39 6.92
CA LEU A 219 -23.85 -1.00 7.42
C LEU A 219 -23.73 0.53 7.50
N VAL A 220 -23.41 1.03 8.68
CA VAL A 220 -22.98 2.43 8.88
C VAL A 220 -21.46 2.48 8.92
N ILE A 221 -20.87 3.25 8.01
CA ILE A 221 -19.42 3.45 7.90
C ILE A 221 -19.08 4.85 8.43
N PHE A 222 -18.23 4.89 9.45
CA PHE A 222 -17.65 6.13 9.94
C PHE A 222 -16.35 6.46 9.20
N VAL A 223 -16.35 7.56 8.46
CA VAL A 223 -15.18 8.08 7.74
C VAL A 223 -14.44 9.06 8.63
N MET A 224 -13.16 8.79 8.83
CA MET A 224 -12.27 9.61 9.66
C MET A 224 -11.03 10.03 8.86
N ASP A 225 -10.64 11.29 9.02
CA ASP A 225 -9.40 11.82 8.52
C ASP A 225 -8.22 11.37 9.39
N GLY A 226 -7.20 10.76 8.78
CA GLY A 226 -6.01 10.25 9.47
C GLY A 226 -5.12 11.31 10.12
N SER A 227 -5.37 12.60 9.83
CA SER A 227 -4.71 13.74 10.50
C SER A 227 -5.35 14.10 11.85
N ILE A 228 -6.55 13.59 12.15
CA ILE A 228 -7.23 13.87 13.42
C ILE A 228 -6.47 13.19 14.56
N GLY A 229 -5.98 14.00 15.50
CA GLY A 229 -5.25 13.56 16.69
C GLY A 229 -6.17 13.20 17.85
N GLN A 230 -5.93 13.80 19.03
CA GLN A 230 -6.58 13.42 20.30
C GLN A 230 -8.11 13.49 20.27
N ALA A 231 -8.68 14.42 19.48
CA ALA A 231 -10.13 14.56 19.34
C ALA A 231 -10.81 13.36 18.65
N ALA A 232 -10.03 12.48 17.98
CA ALA A 232 -10.53 11.31 17.26
C ALA A 232 -11.35 10.39 18.16
N PHE A 233 -10.90 10.13 19.40
CA PHE A 233 -11.58 9.22 20.33
C PHE A 233 -12.99 9.72 20.64
N ASP A 234 -13.12 10.96 21.10
CA ASP A 234 -14.41 11.50 21.47
C ASP A 234 -15.33 11.63 20.24
N GLN A 235 -14.76 11.82 19.03
CA GLN A 235 -15.51 11.92 17.76
C GLN A 235 -16.11 10.59 17.38
N ALA A 236 -15.26 9.57 17.29
CA ALA A 236 -15.69 8.21 17.11
C ALA A 236 -16.77 7.79 18.12
N LYS A 237 -16.58 8.16 19.40
CA LYS A 237 -17.56 7.87 20.46
C LYS A 237 -18.90 8.55 20.24
N ALA A 238 -18.92 9.86 19.96
CA ALA A 238 -20.18 10.59 19.73
C ALA A 238 -20.99 10.03 18.55
N PHE A 239 -20.32 9.65 17.44
CA PHE A 239 -20.99 9.00 16.32
C PHE A 239 -21.50 7.61 16.69
N ARG A 240 -20.72 6.81 17.43
CA ARG A 240 -21.11 5.48 17.90
C ARG A 240 -22.31 5.51 18.86
N ASP A 241 -22.37 6.49 19.75
CA ASP A 241 -23.47 6.68 20.69
C ASP A 241 -24.75 7.18 19.99
N SER A 242 -24.59 7.79 18.81
CA SER A 242 -25.71 8.33 18.02
C SER A 242 -26.30 7.33 17.03
N VAL A 243 -25.45 6.60 16.31
CA VAL A 243 -25.82 5.57 15.31
C VAL A 243 -24.94 4.34 15.45
N GLU A 244 -25.47 3.18 15.11
CA GLU A 244 -24.73 1.91 15.20
C GLU A 244 -23.64 1.82 14.11
N VAL A 245 -22.49 2.45 14.36
CA VAL A 245 -21.33 2.40 13.46
C VAL A 245 -20.81 0.96 13.37
N GLY A 246 -20.88 0.35 12.19
CA GLY A 246 -20.45 -1.03 11.96
C GLY A 246 -19.01 -1.15 11.45
N ALA A 247 -18.47 -0.11 10.80
CA ALA A 247 -17.10 -0.10 10.29
C ALA A 247 -16.51 1.31 10.22
N VAL A 248 -15.18 1.39 10.10
CA VAL A 248 -14.42 2.64 9.98
C VAL A 248 -13.62 2.65 8.68
N ILE A 249 -13.55 3.81 8.02
CA ILE A 249 -12.62 4.07 6.92
C ILE A 249 -11.73 5.24 7.30
N LEU A 250 -10.43 5.10 7.06
CA LEU A 250 -9.45 6.15 7.29
C LEU A 250 -9.05 6.80 5.97
N THR A 251 -9.08 8.11 5.89
CA THR A 251 -8.73 8.87 4.68
C THR A 251 -7.47 9.73 4.90
N LYS A 252 -6.96 10.30 3.80
CA LYS A 252 -5.78 11.20 3.79
C LYS A 252 -4.51 10.55 4.37
N MET A 253 -4.37 9.24 4.17
CA MET A 253 -3.23 8.47 4.69
C MET A 253 -1.94 8.69 3.90
N ASP A 254 -2.02 9.39 2.77
CA ASP A 254 -0.92 9.86 1.92
C ASP A 254 -0.19 11.09 2.48
N GLY A 255 -0.86 11.87 3.35
CA GLY A 255 -0.33 13.13 3.85
C GLY A 255 0.51 13.02 5.13
N HIS A 256 0.37 14.05 5.99
CA HIS A 256 0.99 14.12 7.31
C HIS A 256 0.18 13.38 8.39
N ALA A 257 -0.61 12.37 8.01
CA ALA A 257 -1.38 11.57 8.95
C ALA A 257 -0.45 10.90 9.97
N LYS A 258 -0.71 11.15 11.26
CA LYS A 258 0.04 10.58 12.39
C LYS A 258 -0.37 9.14 12.67
N GLY A 259 -1.49 8.67 12.12
CA GLY A 259 -2.02 7.32 12.35
C GLY A 259 -2.61 7.09 13.74
N GLY A 260 -2.34 7.95 14.72
CA GLY A 260 -2.86 7.78 16.10
C GLY A 260 -4.37 7.95 16.23
N GLY A 261 -4.99 8.70 15.32
CA GLY A 261 -6.46 8.80 15.20
C GLY A 261 -7.12 7.45 14.91
N ALA A 262 -6.48 6.60 14.12
CA ALA A 262 -6.98 5.27 13.77
C ALA A 262 -7.16 4.37 15.00
N LEU A 263 -6.12 4.30 15.83
CA LEU A 263 -6.10 3.54 17.09
C LEU A 263 -7.19 4.04 18.04
N SER A 264 -7.36 5.36 18.10
CA SER A 264 -8.35 6.02 18.93
C SER A 264 -9.78 5.75 18.45
N ALA A 265 -9.99 5.73 17.13
CA ALA A 265 -11.29 5.45 16.52
C ALA A 265 -11.75 4.02 16.78
N VAL A 266 -10.89 3.02 16.54
CA VAL A 266 -11.23 1.60 16.77
C VAL A 266 -11.56 1.35 18.24
N SER A 267 -10.77 1.92 19.15
CA SER A 267 -11.02 1.79 20.59
C SER A 267 -12.36 2.38 21.00
N ALA A 268 -12.75 3.51 20.42
CA ALA A 268 -14.00 4.21 20.73
C ALA A 268 -15.24 3.56 20.10
N THR A 269 -15.19 3.22 18.80
CA THR A 269 -16.34 2.64 18.09
C THR A 269 -16.53 1.15 18.37
N LYS A 270 -15.45 0.44 18.73
CA LYS A 270 -15.37 -1.04 18.72
C LYS A 270 -15.69 -1.65 17.36
N SER A 271 -15.48 -0.87 16.29
CA SER A 271 -15.77 -1.27 14.92
C SER A 271 -14.46 -1.44 14.14
N PRO A 272 -14.35 -2.45 13.26
CA PRO A 272 -13.13 -2.67 12.48
C PRO A 272 -12.90 -1.55 11.47
N ILE A 273 -11.63 -1.24 11.21
CA ILE A 273 -11.26 -0.48 10.02
C ILE A 273 -11.32 -1.44 8.82
N ILE A 274 -11.99 -1.03 7.75
CA ILE A 274 -12.19 -1.86 6.56
C ILE A 274 -11.41 -1.38 5.33
N PHE A 275 -11.15 -0.07 5.22
CA PHE A 275 -10.41 0.52 4.10
C PHE A 275 -9.55 1.71 4.52
N LEU A 276 -8.54 1.98 3.70
CA LEU A 276 -7.66 3.14 3.73
C LEU A 276 -7.79 3.94 2.42
N GLY A 277 -8.04 5.24 2.51
CA GLY A 277 -7.90 6.20 1.43
C GLY A 277 -6.50 6.79 1.44
N THR A 278 -5.72 6.47 0.41
CA THR A 278 -4.29 6.80 0.31
C THR A 278 -4.01 7.85 -0.77
N GLY A 279 -4.98 8.73 -1.02
CA GLY A 279 -4.86 9.84 -1.98
C GLY A 279 -6.23 10.31 -2.48
N GLU A 280 -6.26 11.09 -3.55
CA GLU A 280 -7.46 11.73 -4.11
C GLU A 280 -8.03 10.96 -5.32
N HIS A 281 -7.22 10.16 -6.01
CA HIS A 281 -7.65 9.42 -7.19
C HIS A 281 -8.57 8.23 -6.82
N MET A 282 -9.44 7.82 -7.74
CA MET A 282 -10.49 6.82 -7.47
C MET A 282 -9.95 5.41 -7.19
N ASP A 283 -8.73 5.13 -7.65
CA ASP A 283 -7.97 3.91 -7.48
C ASP A 283 -7.11 3.88 -6.22
N GLU A 284 -6.90 5.03 -5.56
CA GLU A 284 -6.16 5.15 -4.29
C GLU A 284 -7.07 4.79 -3.09
N PHE A 285 -7.51 3.53 -3.06
CA PHE A 285 -8.41 2.98 -2.06
C PHE A 285 -8.04 1.51 -1.77
N GLU A 286 -7.48 1.26 -0.59
CA GLU A 286 -6.90 -0.04 -0.22
C GLU A 286 -7.73 -0.71 0.88
N LYS A 287 -7.84 -2.04 0.84
CA LYS A 287 -8.42 -2.81 1.96
C LYS A 287 -7.50 -2.70 3.16
N PHE A 288 -8.07 -2.49 4.35
CA PHE A 288 -7.28 -2.45 5.57
C PHE A 288 -6.91 -3.86 6.03
N ASP A 289 -5.61 -4.08 6.25
CA ASP A 289 -5.10 -5.24 6.99
C ASP A 289 -4.24 -4.75 8.16
N THR A 290 -4.58 -5.20 9.36
CA THR A 290 -3.93 -4.77 10.59
C THR A 290 -2.44 -5.11 10.61
N LYS A 291 -2.05 -6.31 10.15
CA LYS A 291 -0.66 -6.78 10.20
C LYS A 291 0.20 -6.00 9.22
N THR A 292 -0.30 -5.80 8.01
CA THR A 292 0.32 -4.96 6.99
C THR A 292 0.44 -3.52 7.47
N PHE A 293 -0.61 -2.94 8.06
CA PHE A 293 -0.56 -1.57 8.58
C PHE A 293 0.49 -1.39 9.68
N VAL A 294 0.54 -2.30 10.66
CA VAL A 294 1.56 -2.29 11.72
C VAL A 294 2.96 -2.58 11.17
N GLY A 295 3.07 -3.46 10.16
CA GLY A 295 4.32 -3.71 9.45
C GLY A 295 4.86 -2.44 8.79
N ARG A 296 4.02 -1.76 7.98
CA ARG A 296 4.35 -0.46 7.36
C ARG A 296 4.73 0.57 8.42
N LEU A 297 3.98 0.64 9.52
CA LEU A 297 4.30 1.53 10.64
C LEU A 297 5.71 1.26 11.18
N LEU A 298 6.09 0.00 11.39
CA LEU A 298 7.42 -0.35 11.93
C LEU A 298 8.54 -0.33 10.88
N GLY A 299 8.26 0.10 9.64
CA GLY A 299 9.22 0.06 8.53
C GLY A 299 9.54 -1.34 8.03
N ARG A 300 8.75 -2.34 8.43
CA ARG A 300 8.79 -3.71 7.87
C ARG A 300 7.92 -3.68 6.62
N GLY A 301 8.57 -3.50 5.47
CA GLY A 301 7.91 -3.37 4.17
C GLY A 301 6.78 -4.38 3.93
N ASP A 302 5.73 -3.94 3.24
CA ASP A 302 4.53 -4.74 2.98
C ASP A 302 4.69 -5.63 1.76
N TRP A 303 5.32 -6.79 1.96
CA TRP A 303 5.52 -7.78 0.91
C TRP A 303 4.21 -8.36 0.35
N LYS A 304 3.16 -8.48 1.19
CA LYS A 304 1.87 -9.05 0.75
C LYS A 304 1.07 -8.09 -0.13
N GLY A 305 0.90 -6.84 0.30
CA GLY A 305 0.22 -5.82 -0.50
C GLY A 305 0.97 -5.50 -1.79
N PHE A 306 2.30 -5.65 -1.79
CA PHE A 306 3.12 -5.58 -3.01
C PHE A 306 2.77 -6.70 -4.01
N VAL A 307 2.66 -7.95 -3.55
CA VAL A 307 2.29 -9.09 -4.41
C VAL A 307 0.86 -8.95 -4.94
N GLU A 308 -0.09 -8.53 -4.11
CA GLU A 308 -1.49 -8.30 -4.54
C GLU A 308 -1.60 -7.19 -5.58
N LYS A 309 -0.91 -6.05 -5.39
CA LYS A 309 -0.88 -4.97 -6.38
C LYS A 309 -0.20 -5.38 -7.70
N ILE A 310 0.80 -6.26 -7.64
CA ILE A 310 1.39 -6.84 -8.87
C ILE A 310 0.36 -7.70 -9.58
N GLN A 311 -0.36 -8.56 -8.85
CA GLN A 311 -1.40 -9.40 -9.45
C GLN A 311 -2.53 -8.58 -10.08
N ASP A 312 -2.92 -7.47 -9.46
CA ASP A 312 -3.97 -6.58 -9.98
C ASP A 312 -3.50 -5.69 -11.16
N ALA A 313 -2.19 -5.35 -11.21
CA ALA A 313 -1.64 -4.42 -12.20
C ALA A 313 -0.95 -5.11 -13.39
N VAL A 314 -0.61 -6.39 -13.27
CA VAL A 314 0.02 -7.19 -14.34
C VAL A 314 -1.08 -7.96 -15.08
N PRO A 315 -1.37 -7.64 -16.35
CA PRO A 315 -2.18 -8.50 -17.20
C PRO A 315 -1.48 -9.85 -17.36
N GLU A 316 -2.28 -10.92 -17.52
CA GLU A 316 -1.94 -12.35 -17.63
C GLU A 316 -0.52 -12.74 -18.13
N GLU A 317 -0.08 -13.93 -17.69
CA GLU A 317 1.26 -14.55 -17.84
C GLU A 317 1.90 -14.46 -19.24
N ASP A 318 1.11 -14.23 -20.30
CA ASP A 318 1.52 -14.14 -21.69
C ASP A 318 2.59 -13.04 -21.94
N THR A 319 2.44 -11.85 -21.33
CA THR A 319 3.38 -10.74 -21.57
C THR A 319 4.77 -10.98 -20.97
N GLN A 320 4.87 -11.75 -19.89
CA GLN A 320 6.16 -12.09 -19.28
C GLN A 320 6.89 -13.19 -20.06
N GLN A 321 6.17 -14.16 -20.62
CA GLN A 321 6.77 -15.22 -21.44
C GLN A 321 7.33 -14.66 -22.76
N GLU A 322 6.61 -13.77 -23.42
CA GLU A 322 7.09 -13.08 -24.63
C GLU A 322 8.32 -12.21 -24.36
N LEU A 323 8.36 -11.50 -23.21
CA LEU A 323 9.54 -10.75 -22.79
C LEU A 323 10.73 -11.67 -22.55
N MET A 324 10.53 -12.79 -21.85
CA MET A 324 11.60 -13.73 -21.53
C MET A 324 12.17 -14.38 -22.80
N ASP A 325 11.33 -14.71 -23.77
CA ASP A 325 11.74 -15.25 -25.07
C ASP A 325 12.47 -14.21 -25.93
N THR A 326 12.04 -12.94 -25.88
CA THR A 326 12.66 -11.86 -26.65
C THR A 326 14.00 -11.43 -26.05
N ILE A 327 14.11 -11.46 -24.72
CA ILE A 327 15.38 -11.27 -23.98
C ILE A 327 16.36 -12.41 -24.28
N GLN A 328 15.88 -13.67 -24.35
CA GLN A 328 16.71 -14.82 -24.71
C GLN A 328 17.25 -14.72 -26.15
N LYS A 329 16.46 -14.16 -27.07
CA LYS A 329 16.84 -13.92 -28.48
C LYS A 329 17.77 -12.71 -28.67
N GLY A 330 18.04 -11.91 -27.62
CA GLY A 330 18.99 -10.79 -27.66
C GLY A 330 18.51 -9.54 -28.40
N ASN A 331 17.24 -9.48 -28.76
CA ASN A 331 16.64 -8.39 -29.54
C ASN A 331 15.85 -7.44 -28.63
N PHE A 332 16.56 -6.65 -27.82
CA PHE A 332 15.95 -5.57 -27.07
C PHE A 332 15.86 -4.33 -27.97
N THR A 333 14.64 -3.93 -28.36
CA THR A 333 14.32 -2.80 -29.26
C THR A 333 13.71 -1.62 -28.50
N MET A 334 13.61 -0.44 -29.14
CA MET A 334 12.94 0.73 -28.55
C MET A 334 11.44 0.50 -28.35
N ARG A 335 10.80 -0.31 -29.20
CA ARG A 335 9.39 -0.72 -29.02
C ARG A 335 9.17 -1.45 -27.69
N ILE A 336 10.05 -2.38 -27.35
CA ILE A 336 9.97 -3.11 -26.08
C ILE A 336 10.16 -2.13 -24.92
N LEU A 337 11.13 -1.20 -25.03
CA LEU A 337 11.29 -0.16 -24.01
C LEU A 337 10.02 0.70 -23.87
N TYR A 338 9.36 1.07 -24.96
CA TYR A 338 8.12 1.84 -24.97
C TYR A 338 7.00 1.12 -24.20
N GLU A 339 6.80 -0.16 -24.49
CA GLU A 339 5.80 -0.99 -23.80
C GLU A 339 6.10 -1.10 -22.30
N GLN A 340 7.38 -1.31 -21.94
CA GLN A 340 7.77 -1.37 -20.54
C GLN A 340 7.56 -0.04 -19.81
N LEU A 341 7.92 1.08 -20.43
CA LEU A 341 7.66 2.41 -19.86
C LEU A 341 6.16 2.71 -19.73
N GLY A 342 5.36 2.26 -20.70
CA GLY A 342 3.89 2.34 -20.64
C GLY A 342 3.29 1.53 -19.51
N ASN A 343 3.78 0.31 -19.30
CA ASN A 343 3.36 -0.54 -18.17
C ASN A 343 3.77 0.09 -16.83
N ILE A 344 4.97 0.66 -16.73
CA ILE A 344 5.40 1.38 -15.52
C ILE A 344 4.51 2.59 -15.23
N LEU A 345 4.09 3.36 -16.25
CA LEU A 345 3.14 4.46 -16.05
C LEU A 345 1.75 3.98 -15.60
N LYS A 346 1.29 2.82 -16.10
CA LYS A 346 0.02 2.21 -15.68
C LYS A 346 0.06 1.74 -14.22
N MET A 347 1.23 1.36 -13.72
CA MET A 347 1.44 0.93 -12.33
C MET A 347 1.51 2.08 -11.31
N GLY A 348 1.54 3.34 -11.75
CA GLY A 348 1.52 4.51 -10.87
C GLY A 348 2.89 4.90 -10.28
N PRO A 349 2.95 5.74 -9.23
CA PRO A 349 4.21 6.20 -8.64
C PRO A 349 4.97 5.06 -7.97
N MET A 350 6.05 4.59 -8.62
CA MET A 350 6.93 3.52 -8.13
C MET A 350 7.52 3.74 -6.72
N GLY A 351 7.52 4.97 -6.20
CA GLY A 351 8.05 5.25 -4.87
C GLY A 351 7.22 4.61 -3.75
N GLN A 352 5.90 4.50 -3.91
CA GLN A 352 5.07 3.72 -2.96
C GLN A 352 5.43 2.23 -3.02
N MET A 353 5.63 1.68 -4.23
CA MET A 353 5.90 0.26 -4.44
C MET A 353 7.30 -0.16 -3.97
N MET A 354 8.33 0.67 -4.21
CA MET A 354 9.70 0.41 -3.74
C MET A 354 9.86 0.65 -2.23
N SER A 355 9.06 1.52 -1.61
CA SER A 355 9.04 1.71 -0.16
C SER A 355 8.61 0.46 0.62
N MET A 356 7.97 -0.49 -0.07
CA MET A 356 7.50 -1.76 0.48
C MET A 356 8.55 -2.88 0.42
N ILE A 357 9.71 -2.67 -0.22
CA ILE A 357 10.78 -3.67 -0.35
C ILE A 357 11.86 -3.43 0.72
N PRO A 358 12.07 -4.38 1.67
CA PRO A 358 13.10 -4.26 2.70
C PRO A 358 14.52 -4.21 2.11
N GLY A 359 15.36 -3.30 2.60
CA GLY A 359 16.79 -3.23 2.24
C GLY A 359 17.15 -2.40 1.01
N PHE A 360 16.18 -1.99 0.19
CA PHE A 360 16.42 -1.21 -1.04
C PHE A 360 16.53 0.31 -0.80
N SER A 361 16.25 0.79 0.41
CA SER A 361 16.26 2.21 0.75
C SER A 361 17.63 2.90 0.67
N ASN A 362 18.71 2.13 0.53
CA ASN A 362 20.11 2.60 0.58
C ASN A 362 20.85 2.55 -0.77
N SER A 363 20.25 2.03 -1.84
CA SER A 363 20.87 2.08 -3.18
C SER A 363 20.45 3.37 -3.89
N GLY A 364 21.29 4.40 -3.86
CA GLY A 364 21.04 5.76 -4.36
C GLY A 364 20.75 5.94 -5.86
N LEU A 365 20.22 4.92 -6.55
CA LEU A 365 19.77 4.99 -7.94
C LEU A 365 18.40 5.67 -8.09
N PHE A 366 17.59 5.71 -7.04
CA PHE A 366 16.30 6.41 -7.02
C PHE A 366 16.18 7.22 -5.74
N THR A 367 16.34 8.54 -5.84
CA THR A 367 16.29 9.45 -4.70
C THR A 367 14.84 9.57 -4.20
N LYS A 368 14.62 9.32 -2.91
CA LYS A 368 13.32 9.45 -2.23
C LYS A 368 12.70 10.83 -2.50
N GLY A 369 11.40 10.89 -2.81
CA GLY A 369 10.63 12.15 -2.94
C GLY A 369 10.61 12.80 -4.33
N ARG A 370 11.18 12.17 -5.38
CA ARG A 370 11.17 12.64 -6.78
C ARG A 370 10.27 11.80 -7.70
N GLU A 371 9.15 11.33 -7.16
CA GLU A 371 8.24 10.39 -7.86
C GLU A 371 7.54 11.05 -9.05
N ASN A 372 7.07 12.30 -8.86
CA ASN A 372 6.45 13.09 -9.93
C ASN A 372 7.47 13.44 -11.03
N GLU A 373 8.72 13.73 -10.67
CA GLU A 373 9.80 13.99 -11.63
C GLU A 373 10.14 12.73 -12.43
N SER A 374 10.10 11.56 -11.80
CA SER A 374 10.36 10.28 -12.45
C SER A 374 9.27 9.94 -13.46
N GLN A 375 7.99 10.14 -13.12
CA GLN A 375 6.89 9.95 -14.07
C GLN A 375 6.94 10.97 -15.22
N ALA A 376 7.24 12.24 -14.93
CA ALA A 376 7.39 13.27 -15.94
C ALA A 376 8.52 12.92 -16.93
N ARG A 377 9.62 12.34 -16.44
CA ARG A 377 10.73 11.85 -17.27
C ARG A 377 10.32 10.66 -18.14
N ILE A 378 9.56 9.71 -17.60
CA ILE A 378 9.05 8.57 -18.40
C ILE A 378 8.12 9.07 -19.51
N ARG A 379 7.19 9.99 -19.20
CA ARG A 379 6.31 10.60 -20.21
C ARG A 379 7.11 11.34 -21.29
N LYS A 380 8.16 12.07 -20.90
CA LYS A 380 9.09 12.73 -21.83
C LYS A 380 9.73 11.73 -22.79
N PHE A 381 10.21 10.60 -22.31
CA PHE A 381 10.78 9.54 -23.15
C PHE A 381 9.74 8.89 -24.07
N MET A 382 8.52 8.67 -23.60
CA MET A 382 7.44 8.17 -24.44
C MET A 382 7.11 9.15 -25.57
N THR A 383 6.99 10.46 -25.30
CA THR A 383 6.74 11.45 -26.36
C THR A 383 7.85 11.53 -27.41
N LEU A 384 9.11 11.25 -27.02
CA LEU A 384 10.23 11.14 -27.96
C LEU A 384 10.10 9.89 -28.83
N MET A 385 9.74 8.75 -28.24
CA MET A 385 9.51 7.51 -28.97
C MET A 385 8.26 7.56 -29.87
N ASP A 386 7.21 8.29 -29.48
CA ASP A 386 6.03 8.55 -30.32
C ASP A 386 6.40 9.32 -31.61
N SER A 387 7.51 10.06 -31.59
CA SER A 387 8.05 10.81 -32.74
C SER A 387 9.03 10.00 -33.60
N MET A 388 9.26 8.73 -33.26
CA MET A 388 10.05 7.79 -34.05
C MET A 388 9.18 7.06 -35.08
N THR A 389 9.79 6.65 -36.17
CA THR A 389 9.16 5.77 -37.17
C THR A 389 9.19 4.31 -36.70
N GLU A 390 8.31 3.45 -37.23
CA GLU A 390 8.32 2.02 -36.91
C GLU A 390 9.69 1.37 -37.13
N LYS A 391 10.35 1.73 -38.23
CA LYS A 391 11.71 1.26 -38.55
C LYS A 391 12.72 1.64 -37.49
N GLU A 392 12.59 2.81 -36.86
CA GLU A 392 13.48 3.27 -35.79
C GLU A 392 13.15 2.61 -34.46
N LEU A 393 11.87 2.33 -34.19
CA LEU A 393 11.43 1.63 -32.98
C LEU A 393 11.89 0.16 -32.96
N ASP A 394 11.93 -0.47 -34.13
CA ASP A 394 12.31 -1.88 -34.30
C ASP A 394 13.80 -2.07 -34.66
N GLU A 395 14.56 -0.98 -34.76
CA GLU A 395 15.99 -1.03 -35.08
C GLU A 395 16.83 -1.51 -33.88
N ASN A 396 17.66 -2.51 -34.13
CA ASN A 396 18.59 -3.07 -33.14
C ASN A 396 19.94 -2.34 -33.13
N ASN A 397 20.27 -1.62 -34.19
CA ASN A 397 21.49 -0.84 -34.31
C ASN A 397 21.31 0.58 -33.78
N ILE A 398 21.81 0.81 -32.56
CA ILE A 398 21.76 2.12 -31.90
C ILE A 398 22.44 3.22 -32.72
N LYS A 399 23.43 2.89 -33.56
CA LYS A 399 24.14 3.90 -34.36
C LYS A 399 23.22 4.61 -35.35
N VAL A 400 22.20 3.92 -35.87
CA VAL A 400 21.19 4.51 -36.76
C VAL A 400 20.38 5.57 -36.01
N LEU A 401 20.02 5.30 -34.76
CA LEU A 401 19.29 6.24 -33.89
C LEU A 401 20.15 7.42 -33.40
N GLN A 402 21.48 7.33 -33.54
CA GLN A 402 22.42 8.39 -33.17
C GLN A 402 22.71 9.38 -34.30
N GLU A 403 22.11 9.20 -35.48
CA GLU A 403 22.28 10.14 -36.60
C GLU A 403 21.74 11.53 -36.22
N PRO A 404 22.54 12.61 -36.33
CA PRO A 404 22.14 13.96 -35.91
C PRO A 404 20.82 14.44 -36.54
N SER A 405 20.63 14.14 -37.83
CA SER A 405 19.40 14.46 -38.57
C SER A 405 18.14 13.83 -37.94
N ARG A 406 18.25 12.58 -37.45
CA ARG A 406 17.13 11.89 -36.80
C ARG A 406 16.87 12.43 -35.40
N ILE A 407 17.92 12.67 -34.63
CA ILE A 407 17.82 13.27 -33.30
C ILE A 407 17.08 14.60 -33.39
N GLU A 408 17.46 15.47 -34.34
CA GLU A 408 16.80 16.75 -34.53
C GLU A 408 15.35 16.62 -34.99
N ARG A 409 15.05 15.67 -35.88
CA ARG A 409 13.68 15.43 -36.37
C ARG A 409 12.77 14.95 -35.24
N ILE A 410 13.22 13.97 -34.46
CA ILE A 410 12.48 13.38 -33.33
C ILE A 410 12.27 14.44 -32.24
N ALA A 411 13.33 15.18 -31.88
CA ALA A 411 13.25 16.23 -30.88
C ALA A 411 12.28 17.34 -31.28
N ARG A 412 12.30 17.77 -32.57
CA ARG A 412 11.33 18.74 -33.10
C ARG A 412 9.90 18.20 -33.08
N GLY A 413 9.68 16.95 -33.51
CA GLY A 413 8.36 16.30 -33.49
C GLY A 413 7.78 16.18 -32.09
N ALA A 414 8.62 15.93 -31.09
CA ALA A 414 8.22 15.83 -29.68
C ALA A 414 8.14 17.19 -28.95
N GLY A 415 8.56 18.28 -29.59
CA GLY A 415 8.70 19.59 -28.94
C GLY A 415 9.73 19.61 -27.80
N ARG A 416 10.82 18.86 -27.93
CA ARG A 416 11.86 18.63 -26.91
C ARG A 416 13.24 19.10 -27.39
N HIS A 417 14.17 19.23 -26.45
CA HIS A 417 15.55 19.61 -26.77
C HIS A 417 16.34 18.38 -27.28
N PRO A 418 17.26 18.50 -28.25
CA PRO A 418 18.08 17.37 -28.73
C PRO A 418 18.81 16.59 -27.62
N ASN A 419 19.22 17.28 -26.54
CA ASN A 419 19.85 16.65 -25.36
C ASN A 419 18.92 15.63 -24.67
N ASP A 420 17.61 15.83 -24.73
CA ASP A 420 16.63 14.91 -24.15
C ASP A 420 16.62 13.56 -24.87
N MET A 421 16.92 13.59 -26.17
CA MET A 421 17.05 12.39 -26.98
C MET A 421 18.40 11.68 -26.74
N LEU A 422 19.47 12.44 -26.48
CA LEU A 422 20.73 11.85 -26.04
C LEU A 422 20.57 11.12 -24.68
N GLU A 423 19.85 11.73 -23.74
CA GLU A 423 19.51 11.12 -22.45
C GLU A 423 18.74 9.79 -22.64
N LEU A 424 17.72 9.77 -23.50
CA LEU A 424 16.97 8.55 -23.83
C LEU A 424 17.87 7.45 -24.42
N LEU A 425 18.78 7.81 -25.33
CA LEU A 425 19.71 6.86 -25.95
C LEU A 425 20.71 6.27 -24.95
N GLU A 426 21.20 7.08 -24.01
CA GLU A 426 22.09 6.61 -22.96
C GLU A 426 21.39 5.63 -22.03
N GLU A 427 20.15 5.93 -21.63
CA GLU A 427 19.38 5.04 -20.76
C GLU A 427 19.01 3.75 -21.50
N TYR A 428 18.65 3.83 -22.78
CA TYR A 428 18.42 2.65 -23.62
C TYR A 428 19.67 1.76 -23.75
N LYS A 429 20.86 2.37 -23.99
CA LYS A 429 22.14 1.64 -24.03
C LYS A 429 22.41 0.92 -22.72
N ARG A 430 22.19 1.60 -21.59
CA ARG A 430 22.39 1.06 -20.25
C ARG A 430 21.48 -0.14 -19.98
N LEU A 431 20.19 0.01 -20.25
CA LEU A 431 19.19 -1.06 -20.08
C LEU A 431 19.51 -2.25 -20.99
N ARG A 432 19.86 -2.01 -22.26
CA ARG A 432 20.28 -3.05 -23.19
C ARG A 432 21.49 -3.83 -22.69
N GLN A 433 22.52 -3.15 -22.14
CA GLN A 433 23.70 -3.81 -21.58
C GLN A 433 23.37 -4.71 -20.39
N LEU A 434 22.47 -4.25 -19.51
CA LEU A 434 22.02 -5.04 -18.36
C LEU A 434 21.24 -6.29 -18.80
N ILE A 435 20.31 -6.13 -19.73
CA ILE A 435 19.43 -7.20 -20.21
C ILE A 435 20.21 -8.24 -21.03
N VAL A 436 21.04 -7.80 -21.97
CA VAL A 436 21.89 -8.70 -22.78
C VAL A 436 22.97 -9.35 -21.91
N GLY A 437 23.52 -8.63 -20.93
CA GLY A 437 24.48 -9.16 -19.96
C GLY A 437 23.88 -10.26 -19.06
N ALA A 438 22.63 -10.10 -18.65
CA ALA A 438 21.89 -11.11 -17.89
C ALA A 438 21.51 -12.33 -18.75
N GLY A 439 21.09 -12.12 -20.00
CA GLY A 439 20.78 -13.18 -20.96
C GLY A 439 21.97 -14.10 -21.27
N LYS A 440 23.18 -13.53 -21.43
CA LYS A 440 24.41 -14.31 -21.66
C LYS A 440 24.82 -15.16 -20.45
N LYS A 441 24.63 -14.68 -19.22
CA LYS A 441 24.90 -15.46 -17.99
C LYS A 441 23.93 -16.62 -17.79
N LYS A 442 22.66 -16.45 -18.19
CA LYS A 442 21.64 -17.49 -18.09
C LYS A 442 21.79 -18.56 -19.20
N GLY A 443 22.19 -18.14 -20.41
CA GLY A 443 22.52 -19.06 -21.51
C GLY A 443 23.70 -19.99 -21.20
N LEU A 444 24.71 -19.50 -20.46
CA LEU A 444 25.84 -20.31 -19.97
C LEU A 444 25.42 -21.36 -18.92
N MET A 445 24.32 -21.12 -18.20
CA MET A 445 23.75 -22.05 -17.22
C MET A 445 22.83 -23.09 -17.87
N GLN A 446 22.34 -22.81 -19.07
CA GLN A 446 21.40 -23.65 -19.84
C GLN A 446 22.10 -24.54 -20.87
N SER A 447 23.36 -24.25 -21.22
CA SER A 447 24.23 -25.08 -22.07
C SER A 447 24.98 -26.19 -21.31
N MET A 448 24.78 -26.32 -20.00
CA MET A 448 25.28 -27.45 -19.20
C MET A 448 24.43 -28.72 -19.47
N PRO A 449 25.04 -29.86 -19.84
CA PRO A 449 24.32 -31.10 -20.10
C PRO A 449 23.48 -31.55 -18.90
N LYS A 450 22.25 -32.02 -19.15
CA LYS A 450 21.27 -32.46 -18.13
C LYS A 450 21.79 -33.53 -17.16
N ASN A 451 22.86 -34.24 -17.49
CA ASN A 451 23.44 -35.29 -16.64
C ASN A 451 24.25 -34.75 -15.45
N MET A 452 24.45 -33.42 -15.35
CA MET A 452 25.11 -32.79 -14.21
C MET A 452 24.12 -32.17 -13.20
N ARG A 453 22.81 -32.36 -13.41
CA ARG A 453 21.73 -31.79 -12.58
C ARG A 453 21.17 -32.75 -11.53
N GLY A 454 21.67 -33.98 -11.45
CA GLY A 454 21.07 -35.02 -10.61
C GLY A 454 22.06 -36.11 -10.17
N ASN A 455 23.15 -35.74 -9.50
CA ASN A 455 23.78 -36.53 -8.44
C ASN A 455 24.98 -35.77 -7.88
N MET A 456 24.81 -35.08 -6.76
CA MET A 456 25.97 -34.61 -5.98
C MET A 456 26.16 -35.53 -4.79
N ASN A 457 27.19 -36.39 -4.89
CA ASN A 457 27.69 -37.15 -3.76
C ASN A 457 28.36 -36.18 -2.74
N PRO A 458 28.15 -36.38 -1.42
CA PRO A 458 28.61 -35.47 -0.37
C PRO A 458 30.13 -35.34 -0.23
N HIS A 459 30.93 -36.12 -0.96
CA HIS A 459 32.39 -36.10 -0.86
C HIS A 459 33.06 -35.01 -1.74
N ASN A 460 32.38 -34.48 -2.76
CA ASN A 460 32.97 -33.46 -3.67
C ASN A 460 32.73 -31.99 -3.25
N LEU A 461 31.91 -31.74 -2.21
CA LEU A 461 31.61 -30.39 -1.73
C LEU A 461 32.76 -29.76 -0.91
N GLN A 462 33.63 -30.59 -0.32
CA GLN A 462 34.75 -30.11 0.50
C GLN A 462 35.89 -29.51 -0.36
N MET A 463 36.08 -30.01 -1.58
CA MET A 463 37.00 -29.45 -2.58
C MET A 463 36.48 -28.11 -3.15
N ASN A 464 35.17 -27.94 -3.31
CA ASN A 464 34.58 -26.74 -3.89
C ASN A 464 34.58 -25.53 -2.94
N ALA A 465 34.48 -25.73 -1.62
CA ALA A 465 34.54 -24.63 -0.65
C ALA A 465 35.92 -23.95 -0.61
N ALA A 466 37.01 -24.73 -0.75
CA ALA A 466 38.38 -24.22 -0.75
C ALA A 466 38.76 -23.51 -2.05
N GLN A 467 38.16 -23.88 -3.18
CA GLN A 467 38.31 -23.15 -4.45
C GLN A 467 37.45 -21.88 -4.48
N MET A 468 36.22 -21.93 -3.95
CA MET A 468 35.30 -20.78 -3.96
C MET A 468 35.79 -19.66 -3.03
N SER A 469 36.48 -19.98 -1.92
CA SER A 469 37.13 -18.98 -1.06
C SER A 469 38.34 -18.30 -1.72
N ARG A 470 38.93 -18.88 -2.78
CA ARG A 470 40.04 -18.26 -3.52
C ARG A 470 39.58 -17.35 -4.65
N MET A 471 38.30 -17.42 -5.03
CA MET A 471 37.71 -16.62 -6.12
C MET A 471 36.96 -15.38 -5.64
N LEU A 472 36.77 -15.22 -4.33
CA LEU A 472 36.10 -14.06 -3.75
C LEU A 472 37.11 -12.94 -3.43
N PRO A 473 36.82 -11.68 -3.77
CA PRO A 473 37.66 -10.55 -3.37
C PRO A 473 37.84 -10.50 -1.84
N PRO A 474 39.03 -10.14 -1.31
CA PRO A 474 39.32 -10.16 0.13
C PRO A 474 38.32 -9.37 0.99
N GLN A 475 37.76 -8.29 0.44
CA GLN A 475 36.77 -7.43 1.09
C GLN A 475 35.42 -8.14 1.30
N VAL A 476 35.02 -9.01 0.37
CA VAL A 476 33.77 -9.78 0.46
C VAL A 476 33.92 -10.92 1.48
N LEU A 477 35.11 -11.53 1.56
CA LEU A 477 35.42 -12.54 2.56
C LEU A 477 35.43 -12.00 3.99
N GLN A 478 35.90 -10.77 4.20
CA GLN A 478 35.80 -10.11 5.51
C GLN A 478 34.36 -9.76 5.89
N GLN A 479 33.53 -9.32 4.93
CA GLN A 479 32.11 -9.05 5.18
C GLN A 479 31.31 -10.28 5.57
N ILE A 480 31.71 -11.47 5.09
CA ILE A 480 31.02 -12.74 5.39
C ILE A 480 31.58 -13.41 6.66
N GLY A 481 32.56 -12.80 7.34
CA GLY A 481 33.12 -13.34 8.60
C GLY A 481 34.24 -14.38 8.39
N GLY A 482 34.89 -14.38 7.23
CA GLY A 482 36.00 -15.27 6.89
C GLY A 482 35.57 -16.64 6.37
N ALA A 483 36.56 -17.47 6.01
CA ALA A 483 36.33 -18.76 5.38
C ALA A 483 35.54 -19.75 6.26
N GLY A 484 35.66 -19.65 7.59
CA GLY A 484 34.91 -20.47 8.54
C GLY A 484 33.41 -20.16 8.57
N ALA A 485 33.03 -18.89 8.44
CA ALA A 485 31.63 -18.47 8.40
C ALA A 485 30.94 -18.85 7.08
N LEU A 486 31.68 -18.80 5.96
CA LEU A 486 31.20 -19.32 4.66
C LEU A 486 30.91 -20.84 4.74
N GLN A 487 31.75 -21.59 5.46
CA GLN A 487 31.57 -23.02 5.66
C GLN A 487 30.39 -23.35 6.60
N GLY A 488 30.11 -22.48 7.58
CA GLY A 488 28.92 -22.56 8.43
C GLY A 488 27.61 -22.28 7.68
N LEU A 489 27.63 -21.26 6.81
CA LEU A 489 26.51 -20.92 5.92
C LEU A 489 26.15 -22.06 4.96
N LEU A 490 27.17 -22.70 4.37
CA LEU A 490 26.97 -23.83 3.48
C LEU A 490 26.38 -25.05 4.21
N LYS A 491 26.78 -25.30 5.47
CA LYS A 491 26.16 -26.35 6.31
C LYS A 491 24.72 -26.03 6.70
N GLN A 492 24.39 -24.76 6.93
CA GLN A 492 23.01 -24.34 7.25
C GLN A 492 22.08 -24.44 6.04
N MET A 493 22.57 -24.14 4.83
CA MET A 493 21.80 -24.30 3.60
C MET A 493 21.49 -25.77 3.27
N ASP A 494 22.37 -26.69 3.65
CA ASP A 494 22.16 -28.14 3.50
C ASP A 494 21.13 -28.67 4.53
N ALA A 495 21.16 -28.14 5.76
CA ALA A 495 20.20 -28.50 6.81
C ALA A 495 18.76 -27.99 6.54
N SER A 496 18.62 -26.94 5.72
CA SER A 496 17.33 -26.40 5.27
C SER A 496 16.81 -27.07 3.99
N GLY A 497 17.27 -28.30 3.68
CA GLY A 497 16.95 -29.02 2.46
C GLY A 497 15.48 -28.96 2.05
N MET A 498 15.29 -28.48 0.81
CA MET A 498 14.18 -28.71 -0.11
C MET A 498 13.11 -29.71 0.38
N LYS A 499 11.93 -29.17 0.69
CA LYS A 499 10.67 -29.70 0.17
C LYS A 499 9.99 -28.63 -0.67
#